data_AF-A0A2N6BM67-F1
#
_entry.id   AF-A0A2N6BM67-F1
#
_cell.length_a   1.000
_cell.length_b   1.000
_cell.length_c   1.000
_cell.angle_alpha   90.00
_cell.angle_beta   90.00
_cell.angle_gamma   90.00
#
_symmetry.space_group_name_H-M   'P 1'
#
loop_
_entity.id
_entity.type
_entity.pdbx_description
1 polymer ?
#
loop_
_entity_poly.entity_id
_entity_poly.type
_entity_poly.pdbx_seq_one_letter_code
_entity_poly.pdbx_strand_id
1 'polypeptide(L)'
;MPRENDPLSLLAPAKVNFSLEIIGKRPDGYHELRMLMAPISLYDEIKISPTESCLVEVFSAGSDYVSSGEDNICHRAASFYFKETGISGGAKIDIRKNIPVGAGLGGGSSDGAATIMGLERLFGRKLSREERKKAAFEVGADLPFFFARGWALVEGIGEKVTPVTP
;
A
#
# COMPACT_ATOMS: atom_id res chain seq x y z
N MET A 1 13.76 24.48 5.97
CA MET A 1 12.84 23.72 5.09
C MET A 1 13.60 22.49 4.61
N PRO A 2 13.00 21.28 4.58
CA PRO A 2 13.68 20.09 4.08
C PRO A 2 14.11 20.34 2.63
N ARG A 3 15.30 19.86 2.25
CA ARG A 3 15.78 19.98 0.86
C ARG A 3 14.93 19.08 -0.03
N GLU A 4 14.82 19.45 -1.30
CA GLU A 4 13.98 18.80 -2.33
C GLU A 4 14.26 17.29 -2.55
N ASN A 5 15.29 16.74 -1.90
CA ASN A 5 15.71 15.34 -1.97
C ASN A 5 15.91 14.65 -0.61
N ASP A 6 15.39 15.21 0.50
CA ASP A 6 15.52 14.53 1.80
C ASP A 6 14.66 13.26 1.86
N PRO A 7 15.18 12.15 2.40
CA PRO A 7 14.43 10.90 2.48
C PRO A 7 13.21 11.04 3.41
N LEU A 8 12.10 10.43 3.02
CA LEU A 8 10.85 10.42 3.77
C LEU A 8 10.63 9.08 4.47
N SER A 9 10.36 9.12 5.77
CA SER A 9 9.97 7.93 6.54
C SER A 9 8.46 7.92 6.81
N LEU A 10 7.85 6.75 6.63
CA LEU A 10 6.43 6.48 6.89
C LEU A 10 6.29 5.20 7.72
N LEU A 11 5.23 5.15 8.53
CA LEU A 11 4.79 3.92 9.19
C LEU A 11 3.69 3.28 8.34
N ALA A 12 3.80 1.97 8.11
CA ALA A 12 2.83 1.16 7.40
C ALA A 12 2.12 0.22 8.41
N PRO A 13 0.97 0.62 8.98
CA PRO A 13 0.30 -0.17 10.01
C PRO A 13 -0.30 -1.45 9.44
N ALA A 14 -0.26 -2.54 10.21
CA ALA A 14 -1.07 -3.72 9.98
C ALA A 14 -2.55 -3.39 10.15
N LYS A 15 -3.40 -4.29 9.66
CA LYS A 15 -4.85 -4.25 9.85
C LYS A 15 -5.36 -5.52 10.52
N VAL A 16 -6.56 -5.42 11.07
CA VAL A 16 -7.42 -6.56 11.42
C VAL A 16 -8.78 -6.40 10.77
N ASN A 17 -9.44 -7.51 10.48
CA ASN A 17 -10.85 -7.53 10.12
C ASN A 17 -11.63 -7.71 11.43
N PHE A 18 -12.15 -6.62 11.98
CA PHE A 18 -12.94 -6.64 13.22
C PHE A 18 -14.26 -7.42 13.03
N SER A 19 -14.84 -7.31 11.84
CA SER A 19 -15.87 -8.22 11.36
C SER A 19 -15.61 -8.60 9.90
N LEU A 20 -16.04 -9.81 9.52
CA LEU A 20 -16.08 -10.26 8.14
C LEU A 20 -17.34 -11.08 7.95
N GLU A 21 -18.17 -10.64 7.03
CA GLU A 21 -19.40 -11.30 6.61
C GLU A 21 -19.28 -11.64 5.11
N ILE A 22 -19.57 -12.89 4.78
CA ILE A 22 -19.71 -13.36 3.39
C ILE A 22 -21.20 -13.23 3.05
N ILE A 23 -21.54 -12.24 2.22
CA ILE A 23 -22.92 -11.93 1.82
C ILE A 23 -23.45 -12.99 0.87
N GLY A 24 -22.58 -13.51 -0.01
CA GLY A 24 -22.94 -14.56 -0.95
C GLY A 24 -21.86 -14.82 -1.99
N LYS A 25 -22.09 -15.83 -2.84
CA LYS A 25 -21.23 -16.11 -3.99
C LYS A 25 -21.75 -15.37 -5.22
N ARG A 26 -20.88 -14.66 -5.91
CA ARG A 26 -21.18 -13.89 -7.10
C ARG A 26 -21.14 -14.78 -8.36
N PRO A 27 -21.82 -14.37 -9.45
CA PRO A 27 -21.75 -15.07 -10.74
C PRO A 27 -20.35 -15.12 -11.36
N ASP A 28 -19.48 -14.16 -11.02
CA ASP A 28 -18.09 -14.08 -11.47
C ASP A 28 -17.12 -15.00 -10.69
N GLY A 29 -17.65 -15.80 -9.76
CA GLY A 29 -16.88 -16.76 -8.97
C GLY A 29 -16.29 -16.21 -7.67
N TYR A 30 -16.35 -14.89 -7.45
CA TYR A 30 -15.92 -14.27 -6.20
C TYR A 30 -16.99 -14.37 -5.10
N HIS A 31 -16.61 -14.06 -3.87
CA HIS A 31 -17.56 -13.83 -2.78
C HIS A 31 -17.80 -12.34 -2.63
N GLU A 32 -19.05 -11.95 -2.44
CA GLU A 32 -19.39 -10.62 -1.95
C GLU A 32 -19.16 -10.59 -0.44
N LEU A 33 -18.35 -9.63 -0.01
CA LEU A 33 -17.85 -9.46 1.34
C LEU A 33 -18.35 -8.15 1.92
N ARG A 34 -18.50 -8.15 3.25
CA ARG A 34 -18.70 -6.96 4.06
C ARG A 34 -17.81 -7.07 5.30
N MET A 35 -16.87 -6.15 5.44
CA MET A 35 -15.83 -6.18 6.47
C MET A 35 -15.73 -4.86 7.19
N LEU A 36 -15.72 -4.87 8.53
CA LEU A 36 -15.24 -3.74 9.30
C LEU A 36 -13.74 -3.93 9.56
N MET A 37 -12.92 -3.07 8.97
CA MET A 37 -11.46 -3.17 9.06
C MET A 37 -10.90 -2.03 9.89
N ALA A 38 -9.89 -2.34 10.69
CA ALA A 38 -9.21 -1.40 11.58
C ALA A 38 -7.70 -1.54 11.47
N PRO A 39 -6.95 -0.42 11.39
CA PRO A 39 -5.50 -0.46 11.57
C PRO A 39 -5.16 -0.77 13.03
N ILE A 40 -4.03 -1.43 13.26
CA ILE A 40 -3.49 -1.72 14.60
C ILE A 40 -2.12 -1.05 14.79
N SER A 41 -1.62 -1.03 16.03
CA SER A 41 -0.35 -0.38 16.39
C SER A 41 0.90 -1.18 16.00
N LEU A 42 0.76 -2.35 15.37
CA LEU A 42 1.87 -3.07 14.75
C LEU A 42 2.10 -2.49 13.35
N TYR A 43 3.33 -2.11 13.01
CA TYR A 43 3.64 -1.47 11.74
C TYR A 43 5.02 -1.84 11.22
N ASP A 44 5.15 -1.77 9.90
CA ASP A 44 6.44 -1.74 9.21
C ASP A 44 6.92 -0.28 9.08
N GLU A 45 8.23 -0.10 8.88
CA GLU A 45 8.83 1.21 8.62
C GLU A 45 9.27 1.27 7.16
N ILE A 46 8.79 2.27 6.42
CA ILE A 46 9.13 2.51 5.03
C ILE A 46 9.92 3.80 4.92
N LYS A 47 11.12 3.73 4.35
CA LYS A 47 11.93 4.91 4.05
C LYS A 47 12.10 5.03 2.54
N ILE A 48 11.73 6.17 1.99
CA ILE A 48 11.80 6.44 0.56
C ILE A 48 12.79 7.56 0.32
N SER A 49 13.80 7.30 -0.50
CA SER A 49 14.80 8.28 -0.93
C SER A 49 14.63 8.52 -2.44
N PRO A 50 14.30 9.73 -2.90
CA PRO A 50 14.29 10.05 -4.33
C PRO A 50 15.66 9.78 -4.95
N THR A 51 15.68 9.29 -6.19
CA THR A 51 16.91 9.07 -6.94
C THR A 51 16.87 9.82 -8.27
N GLU A 52 18.05 10.25 -8.74
CA GLU A 52 18.20 10.85 -10.08
C GLU A 52 18.10 9.81 -11.20
N SER A 53 18.33 8.53 -10.89
CA SER A 53 18.04 7.42 -11.80
C SER A 53 16.53 7.19 -11.93
N CYS A 54 16.06 6.73 -13.09
CA CYS A 54 14.67 6.29 -13.29
C CYS A 54 14.43 4.85 -12.78
N LEU A 55 15.18 4.42 -11.76
CA LEU A 55 15.15 3.06 -11.23
C LEU A 55 14.43 3.02 -9.90
N VAL A 56 13.73 1.92 -9.64
CA VAL A 56 13.14 1.60 -8.35
C VAL A 56 13.98 0.50 -7.72
N GLU A 57 14.55 0.77 -6.55
CA GLU A 57 15.34 -0.20 -5.81
C GLU A 57 14.68 -0.47 -4.47
N VAL A 58 14.49 -1.74 -4.12
CA VAL A 58 13.86 -2.13 -2.86
C VAL A 58 14.84 -2.93 -2.01
N PHE A 59 14.99 -2.53 -0.76
CA PHE A 59 15.79 -3.24 0.24
C PHE A 59 14.88 -3.60 1.40
N SER A 60 14.85 -4.87 1.80
CA SER A 60 14.06 -5.34 2.92
C SER A 60 14.98 -5.89 4.02
N ALA A 61 14.69 -5.51 5.26
CA ALA A 61 15.30 -6.07 6.45
C ALA A 61 14.21 -6.63 7.39
N GLY A 62 14.52 -7.70 8.12
CA GLY A 62 13.62 -8.31 9.09
C GLY A 62 12.75 -9.46 8.54
N SER A 63 12.92 -9.85 7.27
CA SER A 63 12.31 -11.06 6.72
C SER A 63 13.06 -11.56 5.46
N ASP A 64 13.41 -12.84 5.44
CA ASP A 64 14.01 -13.51 4.26
C ASP A 64 12.97 -13.91 3.21
N TYR A 65 11.67 -13.77 3.53
CA TYR A 65 10.56 -14.14 2.66
C TYR A 65 10.08 -12.99 1.75
N VAL A 66 10.65 -11.80 1.91
CA VAL A 66 10.28 -10.62 1.12
C VAL A 66 11.32 -10.44 0.03
N SER A 67 10.91 -10.59 -1.22
CA SER A 67 11.77 -10.35 -2.38
C SER A 67 12.23 -8.89 -2.42
N SER A 68 13.46 -8.65 -2.90
CA SER A 68 13.97 -7.31 -3.23
C SER A 68 13.79 -6.96 -4.71
N GLY A 69 13.20 -7.87 -5.50
CA GLY A 69 13.01 -7.72 -6.95
C GLY A 69 11.69 -7.06 -7.33
N GLU A 70 11.37 -7.14 -8.63
CA GLU A 70 10.20 -6.49 -9.23
C GLU A 70 8.86 -7.05 -8.74
N ASP A 71 8.85 -8.25 -8.16
CA ASP A 71 7.69 -8.88 -7.55
C ASP A 71 7.35 -8.28 -6.17
N ASN A 72 8.26 -7.51 -5.57
CA ASN A 72 7.98 -6.79 -4.33
C ASN A 72 6.85 -5.77 -4.56
N ILE A 73 5.85 -5.79 -3.67
CA ILE A 73 4.70 -4.90 -3.78
C ILE A 73 5.06 -3.41 -3.69
N CYS A 74 6.12 -3.03 -2.96
CA CYS A 74 6.63 -1.66 -2.93
C CYS A 74 7.29 -1.27 -4.26
N HIS A 75 8.02 -2.21 -4.88
CA HIS A 75 8.56 -1.99 -6.22
C HIS A 75 7.41 -1.73 -7.20
N ARG A 76 6.42 -2.64 -7.24
CA ARG A 76 5.22 -2.50 -8.08
C ARG A 76 4.46 -1.19 -7.81
N ALA A 77 4.33 -0.81 -6.55
CA ALA A 77 3.67 0.43 -6.12
C ALA A 77 4.39 1.68 -6.66
N ALA A 78 5.71 1.72 -6.58
CA ALA A 78 6.51 2.82 -7.09
C ALA A 78 6.53 2.86 -8.62
N SER A 79 6.73 1.71 -9.28
CA SER A 79 6.66 1.62 -10.74
C SER A 79 5.29 2.05 -11.27
N PHE A 80 4.21 1.61 -10.61
CA PHE A 80 2.84 2.04 -10.92
C PHE A 80 2.69 3.56 -10.78
N TYR A 81 3.17 4.13 -9.68
CA TYR A 81 3.11 5.57 -9.45
C TYR A 81 3.83 6.35 -10.55
N PHE A 82 5.09 6.02 -10.88
CA PHE A 82 5.84 6.74 -11.92
C PHE A 82 5.19 6.59 -13.31
N LYS A 83 4.68 5.39 -13.63
CA LYS A 83 3.95 5.12 -14.88
C LYS A 83 2.69 5.96 -15.01
N GLU A 84 1.80 5.96 -14.01
CA GLU A 84 0.54 6.72 -14.09
C GLU A 84 0.80 8.24 -14.01
N THR A 85 1.86 8.64 -13.30
CA THR A 85 2.20 10.06 -13.15
C THR A 85 3.01 10.65 -14.30
N GLY A 86 3.67 9.83 -15.11
CA GLY A 86 4.59 10.29 -16.16
C GLY A 86 5.78 11.09 -15.63
N ILE A 87 6.01 11.10 -14.31
CA ILE A 87 7.14 11.79 -13.70
C ILE A 87 8.39 10.95 -13.97
N SER A 88 9.39 11.57 -14.61
CA SER A 88 10.70 10.96 -14.78
C SER A 88 11.47 11.04 -13.47
N GLY A 89 11.66 9.92 -12.81
CA GLY A 89 12.39 9.82 -11.55
C GLY A 89 12.44 8.38 -11.05
N GLY A 90 13.14 8.17 -9.95
CA GLY A 90 13.22 6.88 -9.28
C GLY A 90 13.16 7.03 -7.77
N ALA A 91 13.20 5.89 -7.11
CA ALA A 91 13.16 5.84 -5.66
C ALA A 91 13.90 4.61 -5.14
N LYS A 92 14.73 4.84 -4.13
CA LYS A 92 15.21 3.78 -3.25
C LYS A 92 14.24 3.64 -2.08
N ILE A 93 13.78 2.42 -1.84
CA ILE A 93 12.81 2.09 -0.80
C ILE A 93 13.45 1.10 0.17
N ASP A 94 13.73 1.54 1.39
CA ASP A 94 14.17 0.67 2.47
C ASP A 94 12.97 0.31 3.35
N ILE A 95 12.76 -0.99 3.56
CA ILE A 95 11.63 -1.58 4.29
C ILE A 95 12.19 -2.28 5.53
N ARG A 96 11.69 -1.92 6.71
CA ARG A 96 11.91 -2.69 7.94
C ARG A 96 10.63 -3.43 8.31
N LYS A 97 10.66 -4.75 8.16
CA LYS A 97 9.54 -5.64 8.43
C LYS A 97 9.47 -6.02 9.91
N ASN A 98 8.36 -5.66 10.55
CA ASN A 98 7.92 -6.12 11.86
C ASN A 98 6.57 -6.87 11.78
N ILE A 99 5.76 -6.63 10.75
CA ILE A 99 4.51 -7.35 10.52
C ILE A 99 4.83 -8.77 10.01
N PRO A 100 4.36 -9.83 10.69
CA PRO A 100 4.60 -11.20 10.24
C PRO A 100 4.07 -11.46 8.82
N VAL A 101 4.95 -11.94 7.95
CA VAL A 101 4.63 -12.26 6.55
C VAL A 101 3.61 -13.40 6.52
N GLY A 102 2.58 -13.27 5.69
CA GLY A 102 1.55 -14.30 5.52
C GLY A 102 0.53 -14.43 6.67
N ALA A 103 0.59 -13.59 7.70
CA ALA A 103 -0.31 -13.69 8.87
C ALA A 103 -1.73 -13.10 8.67
N GLY A 104 -2.11 -12.73 7.44
CA GLY A 104 -3.43 -12.13 7.17
C GLY A 104 -3.62 -10.69 7.67
N LEU A 105 -2.53 -10.04 8.10
CA LEU A 105 -2.52 -8.68 8.68
C LEU A 105 -2.36 -7.55 7.67
N GLY A 106 -2.34 -7.87 6.37
CA GLY A 106 -2.27 -6.88 5.30
C GLY A 106 -0.94 -6.11 5.19
N GLY A 107 0.15 -6.62 5.79
CA GLY A 107 1.45 -5.90 5.85
C GLY A 107 1.97 -5.45 4.48
N GLY A 108 2.04 -6.36 3.49
CA GLY A 108 2.50 -5.99 2.15
C GLY A 108 1.65 -4.91 1.48
N SER A 109 0.32 -5.00 1.58
CA SER A 109 -0.59 -3.99 1.04
C SER A 109 -0.44 -2.64 1.75
N SER A 110 -0.16 -2.66 3.05
CA SER A 110 0.17 -1.46 3.83
C SER A 110 1.47 -0.82 3.34
N ASP A 111 2.53 -1.62 3.11
CA ASP A 111 3.81 -1.14 2.61
C ASP A 111 3.67 -0.51 1.21
N GLY A 112 2.91 -1.16 0.32
CA GLY A 112 2.63 -0.64 -1.02
C GLY A 112 1.84 0.67 -0.99
N ALA A 113 0.82 0.77 -0.13
CA ALA A 113 0.06 2.00 0.05
C ALA A 113 0.91 3.12 0.64
N ALA A 114 1.74 2.82 1.65
CA ALA A 114 2.69 3.76 2.25
C ALA A 114 3.72 4.25 1.23
N THR A 115 4.18 3.37 0.33
CA THR A 115 5.07 3.72 -0.77
C THR A 115 4.43 4.75 -1.71
N ILE A 116 3.21 4.49 -2.21
CA ILE A 116 2.48 5.44 -3.06
C ILE A 116 2.30 6.77 -2.32
N MET A 117 1.81 6.74 -1.08
CA MET A 117 1.57 7.96 -0.31
C MET A 117 2.85 8.75 -0.02
N GLY A 118 3.99 8.08 0.13
CA GLY A 118 5.29 8.71 0.29
C GLY A 118 5.75 9.38 -1.01
N LEU A 119 5.60 8.71 -2.15
CA LEU A 119 5.90 9.28 -3.47
C LEU A 119 5.00 10.48 -3.81
N GLU A 120 3.70 10.41 -3.47
CA GLU A 120 2.79 11.56 -3.63
C GLU A 120 3.26 12.80 -2.86
N ARG A 121 3.91 12.61 -1.69
CA ARG A 121 4.46 13.71 -0.89
C ARG A 121 5.78 14.21 -1.43
N LEU A 122 6.66 13.32 -1.87
CA LEU A 122 7.99 13.66 -2.40
C LEU A 122 7.90 14.36 -3.76
N PHE A 123 7.02 13.90 -4.64
CA PHE A 123 6.89 14.40 -6.02
C PHE A 123 5.67 15.31 -6.22
N GLY A 124 4.85 15.51 -5.19
CA GLY A 124 3.76 16.49 -5.20
C GLY A 124 2.55 16.15 -6.07
N ARG A 125 2.50 14.99 -6.73
CA ARG A 125 1.35 14.53 -7.53
C ARG A 125 0.57 13.45 -6.78
N LYS A 126 -0.71 13.72 -6.52
CA LYS A 126 -1.62 12.71 -5.96
C LYS A 126 -2.26 11.89 -7.07
N LEU A 127 -2.44 10.59 -6.80
CA LEU A 127 -3.29 9.72 -7.61
C LEU A 127 -4.76 10.09 -7.39
N SER A 128 -5.47 10.25 -8.50
CA SER A 128 -6.92 10.36 -8.57
C SER A 128 -7.62 9.10 -8.06
N ARG A 129 -8.93 9.20 -7.83
CA ARG A 129 -9.75 8.07 -7.39
C ARG A 129 -9.67 6.89 -8.37
N GLU A 130 -9.65 7.15 -9.67
CA GLU A 130 -9.58 6.10 -10.68
C GLU A 130 -8.18 5.46 -10.74
N GLU A 131 -7.11 6.24 -10.64
CA GLU A 131 -5.73 5.70 -10.54
C GLU A 131 -5.57 4.83 -9.27
N ARG A 132 -6.16 5.22 -8.13
CA ARG A 132 -6.13 4.39 -6.91
C ARG A 132 -6.92 3.08 -7.06
N LYS A 133 -8.03 3.09 -7.81
CA LYS A 133 -8.75 1.84 -8.15
C LYS A 133 -7.88 0.94 -9.02
N LYS A 134 -7.22 1.48 -10.04
CA LYS A 134 -6.27 0.70 -10.85
C LYS A 134 -5.15 0.10 -10.01
N ALA A 135 -4.61 0.85 -9.05
CA ALA A 135 -3.59 0.36 -8.13
C ALA A 135 -4.06 -0.87 -7.32
N ALA A 136 -5.35 -0.95 -6.97
CA ALA A 136 -5.92 -2.13 -6.31
C ALA A 136 -5.77 -3.41 -7.15
N PHE A 137 -5.92 -3.28 -8.48
CA PHE A 137 -5.78 -4.40 -9.40
C PHE A 137 -4.32 -4.68 -9.77
N GLU A 138 -3.51 -3.64 -10.03
CA GLU A 138 -2.14 -3.80 -10.52
C GLU A 138 -1.10 -4.02 -9.41
N VAL A 139 -1.38 -3.61 -8.17
CA VAL A 139 -0.43 -3.66 -7.04
C VAL A 139 -0.91 -4.62 -5.96
N GLY A 140 -2.14 -4.43 -5.45
CA GLY A 140 -2.68 -5.30 -4.40
C GLY A 140 -4.08 -4.90 -3.96
N ALA A 141 -4.96 -5.90 -3.81
CA ALA A 141 -6.39 -5.71 -3.60
C ALA A 141 -6.75 -4.93 -2.33
N ASP A 142 -5.94 -5.05 -1.26
CA ASP A 142 -6.18 -4.36 0.02
C ASP A 142 -5.58 -2.94 0.07
N LEU A 143 -4.85 -2.47 -0.95
CA LEU A 143 -4.30 -1.11 -0.96
C LEU A 143 -5.35 0.00 -0.71
N PRO A 144 -6.56 -0.06 -1.31
CA PRO A 144 -7.59 0.95 -1.10
C PRO A 144 -7.95 1.18 0.37
N PHE A 145 -7.94 0.13 1.19
CA PHE A 145 -8.21 0.25 2.63
C PHE A 145 -7.18 1.18 3.30
N PHE A 146 -5.89 0.99 3.01
CA PHE A 146 -4.82 1.76 3.65
C PHE A 146 -4.82 3.24 3.26
N PHE A 147 -5.43 3.61 2.13
CA PHE A 147 -5.65 5.00 1.77
C PHE A 147 -6.69 5.72 2.63
N ALA A 148 -7.60 5.00 3.30
CA ALA A 148 -8.61 5.59 4.18
C ALA A 148 -8.01 6.11 5.51
N ARG A 149 -6.82 5.62 5.91
CA ARG A 149 -6.09 6.06 7.12
C ARG A 149 -6.91 6.00 8.41
N GLY A 150 -7.70 4.95 8.59
CA GLY A 150 -8.55 4.77 9.78
C GLY A 150 -9.42 3.53 9.68
N TRP A 151 -10.45 3.48 10.53
CA TRP A 151 -11.48 2.45 10.42
C TRP A 151 -12.24 2.61 9.11
N ALA A 152 -12.58 1.49 8.47
CA ALA A 152 -13.37 1.51 7.26
C ALA A 152 -14.30 0.32 7.18
N LEU A 153 -15.50 0.57 6.65
CA LEU A 153 -16.37 -0.44 6.09
C LEU A 153 -15.87 -0.75 4.68
N VAL A 154 -15.55 -2.02 4.43
CA VAL A 154 -15.04 -2.52 3.16
C VAL A 154 -16.02 -3.54 2.59
N GLU A 155 -16.53 -3.26 1.40
CA GLU A 155 -17.60 -4.03 0.75
C GLU A 155 -17.21 -4.49 -0.67
N GLY A 156 -18.03 -5.37 -1.25
CA GLY A 156 -17.80 -5.93 -2.58
C GLY A 156 -16.81 -7.08 -2.54
N ILE A 157 -15.75 -7.05 -3.34
CA ILE A 157 -14.61 -7.96 -3.27
C ILE A 157 -13.41 -7.33 -2.52
N GLY A 158 -13.64 -6.21 -1.83
CA GLY A 158 -12.60 -5.43 -1.13
C GLY A 158 -12.36 -4.03 -1.71
N GLU A 159 -13.04 -3.68 -2.80
CA GLU A 159 -12.79 -2.46 -3.58
C GLU A 159 -13.59 -1.24 -3.09
N LYS A 160 -14.71 -1.45 -2.38
CA LYS A 160 -15.58 -0.38 -1.90
C LYS A 160 -15.20 -0.02 -0.46
N VAL A 161 -14.43 1.04 -0.30
CA VAL A 161 -13.96 1.49 1.02
C VAL A 161 -14.69 2.76 1.44
N THR A 162 -15.40 2.67 2.57
CA THR A 162 -16.07 3.80 3.21
C THR A 162 -15.45 4.02 4.59
N PRO A 163 -14.74 5.14 4.83
CA PRO A 163 -14.23 5.48 6.15
C PRO A 163 -15.36 5.55 7.17
N VAL A 164 -15.13 5.02 8.36
CA VAL A 164 -16.08 5.06 9.48
C VAL A 164 -15.39 5.53 10.75
N THR A 165 -16.18 6.02 11.70
CA THR A 165 -15.71 6.30 13.07
C THR A 165 -16.14 5.14 13.96
N PRO A 166 -15.25 4.57 14.79
CA PRO A 166 -15.61 3.51 15.72
C PRO A 166 -16.59 3.96 16.79
#